data_AF-A0A6C0J1D3-F1
#
_entry.id   AF-A0A6C0J1D3-F1
#
_cell.length_a   1.000
_cell.length_b   1.000
_cell.length_c   1.000
_cell.angle_alpha   90.00
_cell.angle_beta   90.00
_cell.angle_gamma   90.00
#
_symmetry.space_group_name_H-M   'P 1'
#
loop_
_entity.id
_entity.type
_entity.pdbx_description
1 polymer ?
#
loop_
_entity_poly.entity_id
_entity_poly.type
_entity_poly.pdbx_seq_one_letter_code
_entity_poly.pdbx_strand_id
1 'polypeptide(L)'
;MFEFIKQGLDTFVNLKPKESMEDQKKKNSDGQIISEELMTFILIIFIILLIVFIIGKYCWNNYLVEAVPGIQPLTSITQFVAIWFVAQTLFTK
;
A
#
# COMPACT_ATOMS: atom_id res chain seq x y z
N MET A 1 2.21 32.22 -51.45
CA MET A 1 3.11 31.20 -50.86
C MET A 1 2.97 31.13 -49.34
N PHE A 2 3.02 32.25 -48.61
CA PHE A 2 2.82 32.27 -47.15
C PHE A 2 1.39 31.90 -46.68
N GLU A 3 0.34 32.23 -47.44
CA GLU A 3 -1.05 31.85 -47.13
C GLU A 3 -1.29 30.33 -47.14
N PHE A 4 -0.59 29.59 -48.02
CA PHE A 4 -0.71 28.13 -48.13
C PHE A 4 -0.05 27.43 -46.94
N ILE A 5 1.04 27.99 -46.43
CA ILE A 5 1.74 27.50 -45.23
C ILE A 5 0.86 27.74 -44.00
N LYS A 6 0.15 28.87 -43.94
CA LYS A 6 -0.75 29.21 -42.83
C LYS A 6 -1.98 28.28 -42.78
N GLN A 7 -2.63 28.04 -43.92
CA GLN A 7 -3.73 27.08 -44.02
C GLN A 7 -3.28 25.64 -43.68
N GLY A 8 -2.08 25.24 -44.13
CA GLY A 8 -1.49 23.97 -43.73
C GLY A 8 -1.34 23.87 -42.21
N LEU A 9 -0.76 24.90 -41.58
CA LEU A 9 -0.52 24.93 -40.14
C LEU A 9 -1.83 24.92 -39.32
N ASP A 10 -2.84 25.70 -39.73
CA ASP A 10 -4.15 25.73 -39.07
C ASP A 10 -4.90 24.40 -39.21
N THR A 11 -4.70 23.70 -40.33
CA THR A 11 -5.22 22.33 -40.52
C THR A 11 -4.51 21.33 -39.60
N PHE A 12 -3.18 21.44 -39.44
CA PHE A 12 -2.41 20.58 -38.52
C PHE A 12 -2.70 20.88 -37.04
N VAL A 13 -2.94 22.14 -36.67
CA VAL A 13 -3.29 22.54 -35.29
C VAL A 13 -4.71 22.09 -34.93
N ASN A 14 -5.65 22.08 -35.87
CA ASN A 14 -6.99 21.48 -35.70
C ASN A 14 -6.99 19.94 -35.76
N LEU A 15 -5.88 19.32 -36.17
CA LEU A 15 -5.66 17.87 -36.14
C LEU A 15 -4.96 17.40 -34.86
N LYS A 16 -4.86 18.24 -33.81
CA LYS A 16 -4.57 17.72 -32.47
C LYS A 16 -5.62 16.62 -32.22
N PRO A 17 -5.20 15.35 -32.05
CA PRO A 17 -6.13 14.24 -32.04
C PRO A 17 -7.17 14.57 -30.98
N LYS A 18 -8.43 14.67 -31.43
CA LYS A 18 -9.58 14.67 -30.56
C LYS A 18 -9.54 13.27 -29.92
N GLU A 19 -8.70 13.09 -28.89
CA GLU A 19 -8.75 11.89 -28.05
C GLU A 19 -10.22 11.73 -27.74
N SER A 20 -10.79 10.63 -28.22
CA SER A 20 -12.22 10.45 -28.18
C SER A 20 -12.63 10.57 -26.71
N MET A 21 -13.76 11.22 -26.42
CA MET A 21 -14.24 11.31 -25.03
C MET A 21 -14.41 9.90 -24.40
N GLU A 22 -14.50 8.86 -25.23
CA GLU A 22 -14.49 7.45 -24.83
C GLU A 22 -13.11 7.00 -24.30
N ASP A 23 -12.00 7.40 -24.92
CA ASP A 23 -10.65 7.04 -24.46
C ASP A 23 -10.28 7.69 -23.12
N GLN A 24 -10.71 8.94 -22.90
CA GLN A 24 -10.50 9.62 -21.61
C GLN A 24 -11.41 9.05 -20.50
N LYS A 25 -12.65 8.66 -20.83
CA LYS A 25 -13.55 7.99 -19.89
C LYS A 25 -13.01 6.60 -19.50
N LYS A 26 -12.45 5.86 -20.45
CA LYS A 26 -11.85 4.55 -20.22
C LYS A 26 -10.60 4.62 -19.34
N LYS A 27 -9.68 5.57 -19.61
CA LYS A 27 -8.51 5.79 -18.74
C LYS A 27 -8.88 6.18 -17.30
N ASN A 28 -9.91 7.02 -17.12
CA ASN A 28 -10.36 7.39 -15.78
C ASN A 28 -11.04 6.21 -15.05
N SER A 29 -11.86 5.41 -15.74
CA SER A 29 -12.46 4.20 -15.16
C SER A 29 -11.40 3.14 -14.84
N ASP A 30 -10.45 2.90 -15.72
CA ASP A 30 -9.38 1.91 -15.50
C ASP A 30 -8.45 2.34 -14.36
N GLY A 31 -8.09 3.64 -14.28
CA GLY A 31 -7.30 4.17 -13.17
C GLY A 31 -8.03 4.15 -11.82
N GLN A 32 -9.34 4.38 -11.83
CA GLN A 32 -10.18 4.31 -10.63
C GLN A 32 -10.30 2.86 -10.13
N ILE A 33 -10.52 1.89 -11.02
CA ILE A 33 -10.58 0.46 -10.67
C ILE A 33 -9.25 -0.02 -10.06
N ILE A 34 -8.11 0.35 -10.66
CA ILE A 34 -6.79 -0.02 -10.12
C ILE A 34 -6.58 0.56 -8.71
N SER A 35 -7.04 1.79 -8.45
CA SER A 35 -6.91 2.42 -7.13
C SER A 35 -7.76 1.74 -6.05
N GLU A 36 -8.97 1.30 -6.40
CA GLU A 36 -9.88 0.60 -5.48
C GLU A 36 -9.38 -0.82 -5.14
N GLU A 37 -8.85 -1.55 -6.13
CA GLU A 37 -8.25 -2.86 -5.91
C GLU A 37 -6.99 -2.79 -5.04
N LEU A 38 -6.10 -1.81 -5.30
CA LEU A 38 -4.92 -1.58 -4.46
C LEU A 38 -5.29 -1.24 -3.01
N MET A 39 -6.29 -0.38 -2.83
CA MET A 39 -6.76 -0.01 -1.49
C MET A 39 -7.34 -1.22 -0.73
N THR A 40 -8.11 -2.05 -1.42
CA THR A 40 -8.65 -3.29 -0.87
C THR A 40 -7.54 -4.27 -0.48
N PHE A 41 -6.53 -4.41 -1.32
CA PHE A 41 -5.37 -5.28 -1.05
C PHE A 41 -4.56 -4.82 0.17
N ILE A 42 -4.30 -3.51 0.28
CA ILE A 42 -3.62 -2.92 1.45
C ILE A 42 -4.43 -3.20 2.74
N LEU A 43 -5.76 -3.05 2.68
CA LEU A 43 -6.63 -3.29 3.82
C LEU A 43 -6.61 -4.75 4.26
N ILE A 44 -6.62 -5.70 3.31
CA ILE A 44 -6.49 -7.14 3.61
C ILE A 44 -5.15 -7.44 4.28
N ILE A 45 -4.04 -6.92 3.75
CA ILE A 45 -2.72 -7.08 4.35
C ILE A 45 -2.71 -6.53 5.79
N PHE A 46 -3.30 -5.36 6.00
CA PHE A 46 -3.37 -4.74 7.31
C PHE A 46 -4.15 -5.60 8.31
N ILE A 47 -5.27 -6.20 7.89
CA ILE A 47 -6.05 -7.12 8.73
C ILE A 47 -5.24 -8.38 9.07
N ILE A 48 -4.56 -8.98 8.08
CA ILE A 48 -3.71 -10.16 8.30
C ILE A 48 -2.61 -9.84 9.31
N LEU A 49 -1.93 -8.69 9.16
CA LEU A 49 -0.92 -8.21 10.12
C LEU A 49 -1.50 -8.11 11.53
N LEU A 50 -2.67 -7.51 11.67
CA LEU A 50 -3.34 -7.34 12.96
C LEU A 50 -3.64 -8.70 13.62
N ILE A 51 -4.12 -9.68 12.83
CA ILE A 51 -4.36 -11.05 13.30
C ILE A 51 -3.05 -11.71 13.76
N VAL A 52 -1.98 -11.60 12.96
CA VAL A 52 -0.66 -12.14 13.32
C VAL A 52 -0.15 -11.53 14.63
N PHE A 53 -0.32 -10.23 14.83
CA PHE A 53 0.06 -9.57 16.08
C PHE A 53 -0.75 -10.06 17.28
N ILE A 54 -2.06 -10.27 17.12
CA ILE A 54 -2.91 -10.81 18.18
C ILE A 54 -2.46 -12.24 18.54
N ILE A 55 -2.24 -13.09 17.54
CA ILE A 55 -1.76 -14.46 17.74
C ILE A 55 -0.39 -14.46 18.41
N GLY A 56 0.53 -13.59 17.98
CA GLY A 56 1.85 -13.45 18.59
C GLY A 56 1.77 -13.10 20.08
N LYS A 57 0.91 -12.14 20.45
CA LYS A 57 0.64 -11.78 21.86
C LYS A 57 0.05 -12.96 22.64
N TYR A 58 -0.92 -13.65 22.05
CA TYR A 58 -1.55 -14.82 22.67
C TYR A 58 -0.54 -15.94 22.91
N CYS A 59 0.30 -16.25 21.92
CA CYS A 59 1.33 -17.27 22.05
C CYS A 59 2.39 -16.88 23.07
N TRP A 60 2.77 -15.60 23.13
CA TRP A 60 3.71 -15.10 24.13
C TRP A 60 3.18 -15.32 25.54
N ASN A 61 1.95 -14.87 25.79
CA ASN A 61 1.38 -14.88 27.13
C ASN A 61 1.04 -16.28 27.64
N ASN A 62 0.70 -17.22 26.76
CA ASN A 62 0.34 -18.58 27.17
C ASN A 62 1.54 -19.55 27.14
N TYR A 63 2.44 -19.45 26.16
CA TYR A 63 3.54 -20.42 26.04
C TYR A 63 4.86 -19.89 26.59
N LEU A 64 5.27 -18.66 26.24
CA LEU A 64 6.59 -18.14 26.63
C LEU A 64 6.65 -17.77 28.11
N VAL A 65 5.60 -17.14 28.63
CA VAL A 65 5.52 -16.78 30.06
C VAL A 65 5.49 -18.03 30.94
N GLU A 66 4.83 -19.10 30.49
CA GLU A 66 4.78 -20.37 31.22
C GLU A 66 6.11 -21.15 31.10
N ALA A 67 6.74 -21.14 29.93
CA ALA A 67 7.98 -21.88 29.68
C ALA A 67 9.23 -21.23 30.29
N VAL A 68 9.27 -19.90 30.42
CA VAL A 68 10.46 -19.17 30.89
C VAL A 68 10.14 -18.38 32.15
N PRO A 69 10.56 -18.86 33.33
CA PRO A 69 10.33 -18.15 34.58
C PRO A 69 11.05 -16.79 34.55
N GLY A 70 10.30 -15.72 34.82
CA GLY A 70 10.79 -14.34 34.81
C GLY A 70 10.36 -13.50 33.61
N ILE A 71 9.77 -14.11 32.57
CA ILE A 71 9.13 -13.34 31.49
C ILE A 71 7.75 -12.87 31.94
N GLN A 72 7.50 -11.57 31.83
CA GLN A 72 6.20 -10.98 32.16
C GLN A 72 5.23 -11.08 30.96
N PRO A 73 3.92 -11.25 31.24
CA PRO A 73 2.91 -11.19 30.19
C PRO A 73 2.84 -9.80 29.58
N LEU A 74 2.65 -9.75 28.27
CA LEU A 74 2.51 -8.52 27.52
C LEU A 74 1.12 -7.96 27.69
N THR A 75 1.04 -6.75 28.22
CA THR A 75 -0.22 -6.02 28.39
C THR A 75 -0.60 -5.30 27.09
N SER A 76 0.39 -4.82 26.34
CA SER A 76 0.21 -4.07 25.09
C SER A 76 0.98 -4.67 23.91
N ILE A 77 0.44 -4.53 22.69
CA ILE A 77 1.12 -4.90 21.44
C ILE A 77 2.39 -4.06 21.24
N THR A 78 2.41 -2.82 21.73
CA THR A 78 3.62 -1.97 21.66
C THR A 78 4.79 -2.54 22.46
N GLN A 79 4.55 -3.30 23.52
CA GLN A 79 5.61 -4.00 24.26
C GLN A 79 6.25 -5.10 23.41
N PHE A 80 5.44 -5.79 22.59
CA PHE A 80 5.96 -6.78 21.65
C PHE A 80 6.90 -6.14 20.62
N VAL A 81 6.53 -4.97 20.10
CA VAL A 81 7.38 -4.20 19.17
C VAL A 81 8.66 -3.71 19.84
N ALA A 82 8.58 -3.23 21.08
CA ALA A 82 9.75 -2.79 21.84
C ALA A 82 10.74 -3.95 22.10
N ILE A 83 10.22 -5.12 22.49
CA ILE A 83 11.04 -6.33 22.68
C ILE A 83 11.69 -6.73 21.36
N TRP A 84 10.94 -6.71 20.25
CA TRP A 84 11.48 -7.00 18.93
C TRP A 84 12.62 -6.05 18.56
N PHE A 85 12.45 -4.75 18.80
CA PHE A 85 13.47 -3.74 18.52
C PHE A 85 14.74 -3.93 19.38
N VAL A 86 14.56 -4.22 20.67
CA VAL A 86 15.66 -4.51 21.59
C VAL A 86 16.39 -5.79 21.19
N ALA A 87 15.65 -6.85 20.82
CA ALA A 87 16.24 -8.08 20.33
C ALA A 87 17.03 -7.85 19.03
N GLN A 88 16.49 -7.10 18.08
CA GLN A 88 17.21 -6.72 16.87
C GLN A 88 18.49 -5.95 17.20
N THR A 89 18.43 -4.98 18.12
CA THR A 89 19.61 -4.16 18.48
C THR A 89 20.68 -4.98 19.22
N LEU A 90 20.29 -5.94 20.05
CA LEU A 90 21.21 -6.78 20.81
C LEU A 90 21.83 -7.91 19.98
N PHE A 91 21.08 -8.47 19.03
CA PHE A 91 21.51 -9.64 18.25
C PHE A 91 21.93 -9.31 16.81
N THR A 92 21.70 -8.09 16.33
CA THR A 92 22.27 -7.59 15.07
C THR A 92 23.66 -7.04 15.35
N LYS A 93 24.69 -7.77 14.89
CA LYS A 93 26.07 -7.26 14.81
C LYS A 93 26.24 -6.37 13.58
#